data_AF-A0A7C6FQE3-F1
#
_entry.id   AF-A0A7C6FQE3-F1
#
_cell.length_a   1.000
_cell.length_b   1.000
_cell.length_c   1.000
_cell.angle_alpha   90.00
_cell.angle_beta   90.00
_cell.angle_gamma   90.00
#
_symmetry.space_group_name_H-M   'P 1'
#
loop_
_entity.id
_entity.type
_entity.pdbx_description
1 polymer ?
#
loop_
_entity_poly.entity_id
_entity_poly.type
_entity_poly.pdbx_seq_one_letter_code
_entity_poly.pdbx_strand_id
1 'polypeptide(L)'
;MKMQTGYDVFGKAYGVMLRNDLHAPGSIDRKLMQNMVLLNGQSYDSLYQPSIVLLDMHTHELYEFAQSFQGKSSRQTVQNIVRYCSDIALNYNVPFEQMLFGGTEKEILQRGTDWCADMARVGVVLLMCCGIPARIVNLANPAKAYHGHAVVEAFYEGKYGVCDLIYGYCFYDKRPLGAYELVHNKAYLSAYSKDYAQLYSMAAISQYNPLEQHCYQVSGPNAYYLRLINTNHQGKWLMGENEGESGDIPID
;
A
#
# COMPACT_ATOMS: atom_id res chain seq x y z
N MET A 1 -16.06 19.29 7.43
CA MET A 1 -15.49 18.33 8.40
C MET A 1 -14.03 18.11 8.03
N LYS A 2 -13.13 17.93 9.01
CA LYS A 2 -11.69 17.75 8.76
C LYS A 2 -11.43 16.30 8.34
N MET A 3 -10.71 16.10 7.24
CA MET A 3 -10.28 14.76 6.82
C MET A 3 -9.39 14.13 7.90
N GLN A 4 -9.58 12.84 8.15
CA GLN A 4 -8.73 12.09 9.07
C GLN A 4 -7.46 11.66 8.34
N THR A 5 -6.31 12.10 8.85
CA THR A 5 -5.02 11.93 8.18
C THR A 5 -3.93 11.48 9.14
N GLY A 6 -2.96 10.73 8.62
CA GLY A 6 -1.72 10.37 9.31
C GLY A 6 -1.77 9.05 10.05
N TYR A 7 -0.72 8.76 10.83
CA TYR A 7 -0.47 7.41 11.37
C TYR A 7 -1.61 6.79 12.16
N ASP A 8 -2.43 7.59 12.85
CA ASP A 8 -3.45 7.07 13.77
C ASP A 8 -4.80 6.80 13.09
N VAL A 9 -4.89 6.90 11.75
CA VAL A 9 -6.15 6.69 10.99
C VAL A 9 -6.77 5.30 11.16
N PHE A 10 -5.98 4.31 11.56
CA PHE A 10 -6.46 2.94 11.84
C PHE A 10 -6.60 2.65 13.34
N GLY A 11 -6.47 3.67 14.20
CA GLY A 11 -6.45 3.54 15.65
C GLY A 11 -5.06 3.78 16.24
N LYS A 12 -5.02 4.01 17.56
CA LYS A 12 -3.80 4.40 18.28
C LYS A 12 -2.70 3.35 18.20
N ALA A 13 -3.06 2.07 18.37
CA ALA A 13 -2.10 0.98 18.34
C ALA A 13 -1.40 0.84 16.97
N TYR A 14 -2.17 0.95 15.88
CA TYR A 14 -1.61 1.06 14.53
C TYR A 14 -0.75 2.31 14.38
N GLY A 15 -1.15 3.43 14.97
CA GLY A 15 -0.35 4.65 15.01
C GLY A 15 1.05 4.44 15.61
N VAL A 16 1.14 3.73 16.74
CA VAL A 16 2.43 3.36 17.36
C VAL A 16 3.25 2.46 16.43
N MET A 17 2.62 1.43 15.85
CA MET A 17 3.28 0.53 14.91
C MET A 17 3.83 1.26 13.69
N LEU A 18 3.01 2.09 13.06
CA LEU A 18 3.40 2.81 11.85
C LEU A 18 4.45 3.87 12.17
N ARG A 19 4.51 4.45 13.38
CA ARG A 19 5.63 5.32 13.78
C ARG A 19 6.94 4.57 13.95
N ASN A 20 6.92 3.26 14.15
CA ASN A 20 8.09 2.38 14.20
C ASN A 20 8.38 1.68 12.85
N ASP A 21 7.77 2.12 11.76
CA ASP A 21 7.99 1.57 10.42
C ASP A 21 9.48 1.48 10.03
N LEU A 22 9.77 0.53 9.14
CA LEU A 22 11.11 0.13 8.73
C LEU A 22 11.83 1.18 7.89
N HIS A 23 11.12 2.06 7.18
CA HIS A 23 11.71 3.06 6.31
C HIS A 23 12.37 4.18 7.12
N ALA A 24 13.47 4.71 6.61
CA ALA A 24 14.27 5.73 7.28
C ALA A 24 13.44 6.95 7.70
N PRO A 25 13.60 7.50 8.91
CA PRO A 25 12.91 8.71 9.32
C PRO A 25 13.08 9.86 8.30
N GLY A 26 11.96 10.49 7.92
CA GLY A 26 11.96 11.58 6.93
C GLY A 26 11.97 11.14 5.45
N SER A 27 12.09 9.84 5.18
CA SER A 27 11.94 9.28 3.82
C SER A 27 10.55 9.53 3.24
N ILE A 28 10.42 9.36 1.93
CA ILE A 28 9.14 9.45 1.22
C ILE A 28 8.11 8.47 1.78
N ASP A 29 8.51 7.25 2.09
CA ASP A 29 7.61 6.22 2.63
C ASP A 29 7.00 6.67 3.98
N ARG A 30 7.82 7.30 4.84
CA ARG A 30 7.35 7.92 6.08
C ARG A 30 6.38 9.06 5.83
N LYS A 31 6.66 9.93 4.85
CA LYS A 31 5.76 11.04 4.47
C LYS A 31 4.44 10.54 3.91
N LEU A 32 4.46 9.47 3.10
CA LEU A 32 3.25 8.86 2.53
C LEU A 32 2.32 8.33 3.63
N MET A 33 2.85 7.70 4.68
CA MET A 33 2.07 7.29 5.86
C MET A 33 1.61 8.48 6.72
N GLN A 34 2.42 9.54 6.85
CA GLN A 34 2.05 10.76 7.58
C GLN A 34 0.89 11.52 6.94
N ASN A 35 0.78 11.42 5.62
CA ASN A 35 -0.19 12.17 4.84
C ASN A 35 -1.35 11.31 4.33
N MET A 36 -1.38 10.01 4.66
CA MET A 36 -2.44 9.12 4.21
C MET A 36 -3.79 9.61 4.73
N VAL A 37 -4.83 9.50 3.90
CA VAL A 37 -6.19 9.93 4.23
C VAL A 37 -7.04 8.69 4.44
N LEU A 38 -7.69 8.58 5.60
CA LEU A 38 -8.62 7.47 5.86
C LEU A 38 -9.72 7.46 4.81
N LEU A 39 -9.98 6.30 4.20
CA LEU A 39 -11.05 6.12 3.23
C LEU A 39 -12.37 5.78 3.94
N ASN A 40 -13.26 6.76 4.04
CA ASN A 40 -14.58 6.62 4.67
C ASN A 40 -15.59 7.51 3.96
N GLY A 41 -16.85 7.56 4.45
CA GLY A 41 -17.89 8.39 3.83
C GLY A 41 -17.58 9.90 3.80
N GLN A 42 -16.72 10.41 4.68
CA GLN A 42 -16.35 11.84 4.72
C GLN A 42 -15.29 12.20 3.67
N SER A 43 -14.39 11.27 3.35
CA SER A 43 -13.29 11.48 2.40
C SER A 43 -13.56 10.91 1.01
N TYR A 44 -14.62 10.10 0.87
CA TYR A 44 -14.94 9.41 -0.39
C TYR A 44 -15.00 10.37 -1.57
N ASP A 45 -15.81 11.43 -1.48
CA ASP A 45 -15.96 12.39 -2.56
C ASP A 45 -14.63 13.07 -2.89
N SER A 46 -13.88 13.56 -1.89
CA SER A 46 -12.58 14.17 -2.16
C SER A 46 -11.55 13.22 -2.81
N LEU A 47 -11.67 11.92 -2.56
CA LEU A 47 -10.75 10.91 -3.08
C LEU A 47 -11.20 10.31 -4.42
N TYR A 48 -12.49 10.28 -4.74
CA TYR A 48 -13.05 9.60 -5.92
C TYR A 48 -13.78 10.52 -6.90
N GLN A 49 -13.96 11.81 -6.58
CA GLN A 49 -14.41 12.81 -7.55
C GLN A 49 -13.33 13.04 -8.63
N PRO A 50 -13.69 13.44 -9.86
CA PRO A 50 -12.89 13.26 -11.07
C PRO A 50 -11.73 14.26 -11.26
N SER A 51 -10.92 14.51 -10.22
CA SER A 51 -9.62 15.15 -10.39
C SER A 51 -8.53 14.09 -10.59
N ILE A 52 -8.51 13.49 -11.78
CA ILE A 52 -7.42 12.59 -12.18
C ILE A 52 -6.28 13.45 -12.69
N VAL A 53 -5.19 13.51 -11.92
CA VAL A 53 -3.97 14.21 -12.33
C VAL A 53 -3.10 13.24 -13.12
N LEU A 54 -2.93 13.52 -14.41
CA LEU A 54 -1.95 12.85 -15.24
C LEU A 54 -0.63 13.62 -15.14
N LEU A 55 0.39 12.96 -14.61
CA LEU A 55 1.75 13.49 -14.54
C LEU A 55 2.49 13.17 -15.84
N ASP A 56 3.32 14.11 -16.30
CA ASP A 56 4.22 13.88 -17.42
C ASP A 56 5.46 13.11 -16.95
N MET A 57 5.45 11.81 -17.17
CA MET A 57 6.48 10.89 -16.67
C MET A 57 7.66 10.69 -17.63
N HIS A 58 7.71 11.35 -18.79
CA HIS A 58 8.76 11.10 -19.81
C HIS A 58 10.18 11.34 -19.30
N THR A 59 10.35 12.21 -18.29
CA THR A 59 11.65 12.51 -17.68
C THR A 59 12.02 11.57 -16.53
N HIS A 60 11.09 10.71 -16.09
CA HIS A 60 11.32 9.78 -15.00
C HIS A 60 12.26 8.64 -15.44
N GLU A 61 13.22 8.26 -14.61
CA GLU A 61 14.28 7.31 -15.01
C GLU A 61 13.78 5.89 -15.36
N LEU A 62 12.61 5.51 -14.83
CA LEU A 62 11.93 4.24 -15.14
C LEU A 62 10.98 4.32 -16.35
N TYR A 63 10.86 5.47 -17.03
CA TYR A 63 9.89 5.67 -18.10
C TYR A 63 10.04 4.64 -19.23
N GLU A 64 11.24 4.56 -19.81
CA GLU A 64 11.56 3.64 -20.91
C GLU A 64 11.41 2.17 -20.49
N PHE A 65 11.87 1.84 -19.27
CA PHE A 65 11.72 0.49 -18.72
C PHE A 65 10.24 0.09 -18.61
N ALA A 66 9.40 0.97 -18.10
CA ALA A 66 7.99 0.71 -17.92
C ALA A 66 7.24 0.50 -19.25
N GLN A 67 7.69 1.11 -20.36
CA GLN A 67 7.06 0.92 -21.67
C GLN A 67 7.06 -0.56 -22.12
N SER A 68 8.01 -1.37 -21.63
CA SER A 68 8.05 -2.81 -21.93
C SER A 68 6.83 -3.58 -21.43
N PHE A 69 6.06 -3.03 -20.48
CA PHE A 69 4.85 -3.64 -19.94
C PHE A 69 3.56 -3.23 -20.66
N GLN A 70 3.63 -2.29 -21.61
CA GLN A 70 2.45 -1.81 -22.33
C GLN A 70 1.73 -2.96 -23.03
N GLY A 71 0.45 -3.13 -22.68
CA GLY A 71 -0.45 -4.08 -23.31
C GLY A 71 -1.28 -3.44 -24.43
N LYS A 72 -2.17 -4.24 -25.03
CA LYS A 72 -3.16 -3.78 -26.00
C LYS A 72 -4.25 -2.88 -25.39
N SER A 73 -4.32 -2.82 -24.06
CA SER A 73 -5.25 -2.01 -23.28
C SER A 73 -4.64 -1.65 -21.94
N SER A 74 -5.11 -0.57 -21.29
CA SER A 74 -4.68 -0.19 -19.94
C SER A 74 -4.85 -1.32 -18.93
N ARG A 75 -5.94 -2.11 -19.04
CA ARG A 75 -6.15 -3.30 -18.22
C ARG A 75 -5.04 -4.33 -18.40
N GLN A 76 -4.65 -4.60 -19.64
CA GLN A 76 -3.56 -5.54 -19.91
C GLN A 76 -2.22 -4.99 -19.40
N THR A 77 -1.96 -3.69 -19.54
CA THR A 77 -0.78 -3.03 -18.95
C THR A 77 -0.74 -3.20 -17.43
N VAL A 78 -1.86 -2.96 -16.72
CA VAL A 78 -1.97 -3.19 -15.28
C VAL A 78 -1.65 -4.65 -14.94
N GLN A 79 -2.23 -5.62 -15.66
CA GLN A 79 -1.99 -7.04 -15.44
C GLN A 79 -0.53 -7.44 -15.67
N ASN A 80 0.14 -6.86 -16.67
CA ASN A 80 1.55 -7.12 -16.95
C ASN A 80 2.45 -6.61 -15.81
N ILE A 81 2.20 -5.38 -15.33
CA ILE A 81 2.96 -4.78 -14.21
C ILE A 81 2.71 -5.57 -12.93
N VAL A 82 1.45 -5.90 -12.62
CA VAL A 82 1.11 -6.68 -11.42
C VAL A 82 1.81 -8.04 -11.44
N ARG A 83 1.80 -8.75 -12.57
CA ARG A 83 2.52 -10.02 -12.72
C ARG A 83 4.02 -9.85 -12.49
N TYR A 84 4.63 -8.85 -13.13
CA TYR A 84 6.06 -8.59 -12.99
C TYR A 84 6.46 -8.32 -11.52
N CYS A 85 5.71 -7.46 -10.83
CA CYS A 85 5.96 -7.17 -9.42
C CYS A 85 5.73 -8.39 -8.51
N SER A 86 4.66 -9.16 -8.75
CA SER A 86 4.39 -10.35 -7.95
C SER A 86 5.42 -11.45 -8.18
N ASP A 87 5.97 -11.56 -9.40
CA ASP A 87 7.05 -12.49 -9.70
C ASP A 87 8.34 -12.12 -8.95
N ILE A 88 8.63 -10.81 -8.77
CA ILE A 88 9.74 -10.38 -7.91
C ILE A 88 9.50 -10.82 -6.46
N ALA A 89 8.32 -10.53 -5.91
CA ALA A 89 7.99 -10.85 -4.52
C ALA A 89 8.00 -12.38 -4.27
N LEU A 90 7.44 -13.17 -5.20
CA LEU A 90 7.38 -14.62 -5.11
C LEU A 90 8.78 -15.27 -5.09
N ASN A 91 9.73 -14.68 -5.81
CA ASN A 91 11.10 -15.19 -5.91
C ASN A 91 12.06 -14.53 -4.91
N TYR A 92 11.57 -13.63 -4.05
CA TYR A 92 12.38 -12.98 -3.04
C TYR A 92 12.70 -13.94 -1.90
N ASN A 93 13.97 -14.06 -1.54
CA ASN A 93 14.44 -15.05 -0.58
C ASN A 93 15.49 -14.50 0.41
N VAL A 94 15.61 -13.17 0.50
CA VAL A 94 16.54 -12.53 1.43
C VAL A 94 15.95 -12.62 2.85
N PRO A 95 16.70 -13.13 3.84
CA PRO A 95 16.25 -13.14 5.23
C PRO A 95 15.92 -11.74 5.74
N PHE A 96 14.90 -11.62 6.61
CA PHE A 96 14.40 -10.32 7.07
C PHE A 96 15.51 -9.44 7.65
N GLU A 97 16.43 -10.01 8.42
CA GLU A 97 17.57 -9.32 9.05
C GLU A 97 18.51 -8.64 8.06
N GLN A 98 18.49 -9.06 6.79
CA GLN A 98 19.34 -8.58 5.71
C GLN A 98 18.56 -7.72 4.69
N MET A 99 17.25 -7.57 4.87
CA MET A 99 16.43 -6.77 3.97
C MET A 99 16.80 -5.29 4.05
N LEU A 100 16.56 -4.58 2.95
CA LEU A 100 16.70 -3.13 2.86
C LEU A 100 15.35 -2.54 2.44
N PHE A 101 14.99 -1.41 3.06
CA PHE A 101 13.72 -0.70 2.89
C PHE A 101 13.98 0.72 2.39
N GLY A 102 13.11 1.26 1.52
CA GLY A 102 13.29 2.59 0.93
C GLY A 102 14.21 2.60 -0.30
N GLY A 103 14.88 3.71 -0.58
CA GLY A 103 15.59 3.90 -1.86
C GLY A 103 14.69 4.40 -2.98
N THR A 104 15.27 4.74 -4.13
CA THR A 104 14.49 5.07 -5.32
C THR A 104 13.75 3.84 -5.83
N GLU A 105 12.70 4.02 -6.63
CA GLU A 105 11.96 2.90 -7.21
C GLU A 105 12.84 1.99 -8.06
N LYS A 106 13.86 2.56 -8.72
CA LYS A 106 14.84 1.79 -9.48
C LYS A 106 15.75 0.97 -8.56
N GLU A 107 16.21 1.54 -7.45
CA GLU A 107 17.00 0.80 -6.47
C GLU A 107 16.19 -0.35 -5.87
N ILE A 108 14.90 -0.12 -5.56
CA ILE A 108 13.97 -1.17 -5.10
C ILE A 108 13.85 -2.29 -6.13
N LEU A 109 13.60 -1.95 -7.40
CA LEU A 109 13.50 -2.94 -8.49
C LEU A 109 14.78 -3.75 -8.67
N GLN A 110 15.94 -3.09 -8.58
CA GLN A 110 17.24 -3.75 -8.75
C GLN A 110 17.55 -4.73 -7.61
N ARG A 111 17.20 -4.39 -6.36
CA ARG A 111 17.41 -5.29 -5.22
C ARG A 111 16.34 -6.38 -5.10
N GLY A 112 15.14 -6.14 -5.63
CA GLY A 112 13.96 -6.95 -5.34
C GLY A 112 13.48 -6.81 -3.90
N THR A 113 12.21 -7.11 -3.65
CA THR A 113 11.62 -7.08 -2.30
C THR A 113 10.28 -7.81 -2.29
N ASP A 114 9.91 -8.40 -1.16
CA ASP A 114 8.55 -8.81 -0.84
C ASP A 114 7.85 -7.82 0.13
N TRP A 115 8.51 -6.72 0.49
CA TRP A 115 7.93 -5.71 1.36
C TRP A 115 6.87 -4.89 0.62
N CYS A 116 5.62 -5.00 1.08
CA CYS A 116 4.45 -4.45 0.39
C CYS A 116 4.53 -2.94 0.12
N ALA A 117 5.06 -2.14 1.05
CA ALA A 117 5.13 -0.69 0.92
C ALA A 117 6.14 -0.24 -0.18
N ASP A 118 7.32 -0.87 -0.22
CA ASP A 118 8.30 -0.63 -1.27
C ASP A 118 7.72 -1.00 -2.64
N MET A 119 7.10 -2.19 -2.73
CA MET A 119 6.53 -2.67 -4.00
C MET A 119 5.34 -1.83 -4.45
N ALA A 120 4.48 -1.37 -3.52
CA ALA A 120 3.39 -0.45 -3.82
C ALA A 120 3.89 0.85 -4.46
N ARG A 121 4.97 1.44 -3.92
CA ARG A 121 5.56 2.66 -4.48
C ARG A 121 6.15 2.41 -5.87
N VAL A 122 6.86 1.30 -6.07
CA VAL A 122 7.35 0.89 -7.40
C VAL A 122 6.21 0.74 -8.40
N GLY A 123 5.15 0.02 -8.05
CA GLY A 123 4.05 -0.23 -8.98
C GLY A 123 3.29 1.05 -9.35
N VAL A 124 3.11 1.99 -8.42
CA VAL A 124 2.56 3.32 -8.74
C VAL A 124 3.39 4.01 -9.83
N VAL A 125 4.71 4.01 -9.70
CA VAL A 125 5.60 4.64 -10.68
C VAL A 125 5.58 3.93 -12.02
N LEU A 126 5.62 2.60 -12.05
CA LEU A 126 5.53 1.84 -13.31
C LEU A 126 4.20 2.12 -14.03
N LEU A 127 3.09 2.14 -13.29
CA LEU A 127 1.77 2.47 -13.84
C LEU A 127 1.73 3.90 -14.39
N MET A 128 2.23 4.88 -13.62
CA MET A 128 2.28 6.27 -14.06
C MET A 128 3.15 6.46 -15.29
N CYS A 129 4.30 5.80 -15.38
CA CYS A 129 5.14 5.80 -16.58
C CYS A 129 4.40 5.23 -17.79
N CYS A 130 3.46 4.29 -17.61
CA CYS A 130 2.59 3.80 -18.67
C CYS A 130 1.36 4.69 -18.95
N GLY A 131 1.28 5.88 -18.36
CA GLY A 131 0.16 6.81 -18.51
C GLY A 131 -1.09 6.41 -17.71
N ILE A 132 -0.94 5.55 -16.70
CA ILE A 132 -2.03 5.08 -15.85
C ILE A 132 -1.91 5.76 -14.48
N PRO A 133 -2.81 6.71 -14.13
CA PRO A 133 -2.84 7.29 -12.80
C PRO A 133 -2.95 6.23 -11.73
N ALA A 134 -2.13 6.32 -10.69
CA ALA A 134 -2.10 5.33 -9.63
C ALA A 134 -1.84 5.95 -8.27
N ARG A 135 -2.21 5.24 -7.21
CA ARG A 135 -2.00 5.69 -5.82
C ARG A 135 -1.89 4.50 -4.87
N ILE A 136 -1.28 4.73 -3.71
CA ILE A 136 -1.07 3.68 -2.71
C ILE A 136 -2.33 3.58 -1.84
N VAL A 137 -2.72 2.35 -1.53
CA VAL A 137 -3.76 2.02 -0.56
C VAL A 137 -3.13 1.25 0.59
N ASN A 138 -3.17 1.83 1.78
CA ASN A 138 -2.79 1.17 3.02
C ASN A 138 -4.03 0.48 3.59
N LEU A 139 -3.93 -0.82 3.85
CA LEU A 139 -4.98 -1.67 4.38
C LEU A 139 -4.66 -2.05 5.82
N ALA A 140 -5.69 -2.15 6.66
CA ALA A 140 -5.55 -2.60 8.03
C ALA A 140 -6.79 -3.35 8.51
N ASN A 141 -6.57 -4.35 9.37
CA ASN A 141 -7.61 -4.91 10.23
C ASN A 141 -7.43 -4.42 11.68
N PRO A 142 -8.15 -3.38 12.12
CA PRO A 142 -8.04 -2.87 13.49
C PRO A 142 -8.30 -3.92 14.58
N ALA A 143 -9.05 -4.99 14.27
CA ALA A 143 -9.38 -6.05 15.21
C ALA A 143 -8.27 -7.12 15.36
N LYS A 144 -7.16 -7.02 14.60
CA LYS A 144 -6.05 -7.98 14.63
C LYS A 144 -4.72 -7.24 14.59
N ALA A 145 -3.92 -7.38 15.64
CA ALA A 145 -2.63 -6.69 15.73
C ALA A 145 -1.70 -7.09 14.58
N TYR A 146 -0.91 -6.11 14.12
CA TYR A 146 0.10 -6.27 13.05
C TYR A 146 -0.46 -6.80 11.73
N HIS A 147 -1.76 -6.64 11.48
CA HIS A 147 -2.43 -7.13 10.28
C HIS A 147 -2.69 -5.98 9.31
N GLY A 148 -1.61 -5.52 8.67
CA GLY A 148 -1.64 -4.46 7.67
C GLY A 148 -1.04 -4.92 6.35
N HIS A 149 -1.35 -4.22 5.27
CA HIS A 149 -0.80 -4.49 3.94
C HIS A 149 -0.84 -3.21 3.09
N ALA A 150 0.02 -3.12 2.09
CA ALA A 150 -0.02 -2.03 1.10
C ALA A 150 -0.30 -2.60 -0.29
N VAL A 151 -1.26 -1.99 -0.98
CA VAL A 151 -1.64 -2.30 -2.37
C VAL A 151 -1.73 -1.01 -3.17
N VAL A 152 -2.12 -1.09 -4.44
CA VAL A 152 -2.23 0.08 -5.33
C VAL A 152 -3.64 0.16 -5.91
N GLU A 153 -4.14 1.38 -6.12
CA GLU A 153 -5.25 1.63 -7.02
C GLU A 153 -4.73 2.21 -8.33
N ALA A 154 -5.09 1.60 -9.46
CA ALA A 154 -4.81 2.10 -10.81
C ALA A 154 -6.11 2.61 -11.45
N PHE A 155 -6.08 3.75 -12.13
CA PHE A 155 -7.23 4.30 -12.84
C PHE A 155 -7.23 3.82 -14.30
N TYR A 156 -8.13 2.90 -14.63
CA TYR A 156 -8.30 2.35 -15.98
C TYR A 156 -9.79 2.09 -16.24
N GLU A 157 -10.21 2.06 -17.51
CA GLU A 157 -11.62 1.81 -17.87
C GLU A 157 -12.62 2.75 -17.13
N GLY A 158 -12.20 3.99 -16.86
CA GLY A 158 -13.00 5.02 -16.21
C GLY A 158 -13.14 4.92 -14.69
N LYS A 159 -12.39 4.03 -14.01
CA LYS A 159 -12.46 3.87 -12.55
C LYS A 159 -11.13 3.41 -11.93
N TYR A 160 -10.94 3.71 -10.64
CA TYR A 160 -9.90 3.06 -9.84
C TYR A 160 -10.19 1.57 -9.62
N GLY A 161 -9.19 0.73 -9.83
CA GLY A 161 -9.18 -0.69 -9.48
C GLY A 161 -8.00 -1.04 -8.59
N VAL A 162 -8.27 -1.77 -7.52
CA VAL A 162 -7.23 -2.28 -6.62
C VAL A 162 -6.43 -3.39 -7.31
N CYS A 163 -5.12 -3.31 -7.12
CA CYS A 163 -4.13 -4.24 -7.61
C CYS A 163 -3.13 -4.54 -6.49
N ASP A 164 -2.96 -5.81 -6.15
CA ASP A 164 -2.01 -6.28 -5.15
C ASP A 164 -0.74 -6.77 -5.84
N LEU A 165 0.35 -6.05 -5.63
CA LEU A 165 1.62 -6.29 -6.31
C LEU A 165 2.47 -7.37 -5.63
N ILE A 166 2.11 -7.79 -4.42
CA ILE A 166 2.76 -8.90 -3.73
C ILE A 166 2.07 -10.20 -4.11
N TYR A 167 0.74 -10.25 -4.04
CA TYR A 167 -0.04 -11.46 -4.30
C TYR A 167 -0.44 -11.65 -5.78
N GLY A 168 -0.21 -10.65 -6.63
CA GLY A 168 -0.54 -10.72 -8.06
C GLY A 168 -2.04 -10.59 -8.35
N TYR A 169 -2.81 -9.96 -7.47
CA TYR A 169 -4.28 -9.87 -7.61
C TYR A 169 -4.69 -8.57 -8.32
N CYS A 170 -5.62 -8.68 -9.26
CA CYS A 170 -6.32 -7.52 -9.84
C CYS A 170 -7.83 -7.66 -9.58
N PHE A 171 -8.42 -6.72 -8.83
CA PHE A 171 -9.84 -6.80 -8.48
C PHE A 171 -10.73 -6.24 -9.60
N TYR A 172 -11.57 -7.10 -10.16
CA TYR A 172 -12.36 -6.78 -11.34
C TYR A 172 -13.68 -7.55 -11.36
N ASP A 173 -14.80 -6.84 -11.52
CA ASP A 173 -16.12 -7.42 -11.78
C ASP A 173 -16.84 -6.57 -12.83
N LYS A 174 -16.73 -6.98 -14.11
CA LYS A 174 -17.12 -6.24 -15.33
C LYS A 174 -16.49 -4.86 -15.51
N ARG A 175 -15.91 -4.31 -14.44
CA ARG A 175 -15.17 -3.05 -14.32
C ARG A 175 -14.18 -3.19 -13.16
N PRO A 176 -13.20 -2.28 -13.05
CA PRO A 176 -12.30 -2.25 -11.91
C PRO A 176 -13.05 -2.03 -10.59
N LEU A 177 -12.57 -2.67 -9.53
CA LEU A 177 -13.12 -2.53 -8.17
C LEU A 177 -12.17 -1.72 -7.29
N GLY A 178 -12.63 -0.57 -6.81
CA GLY A 178 -11.84 0.31 -5.96
C GLY A 178 -11.81 -0.15 -4.50
N ALA A 179 -10.87 0.39 -3.71
CA ALA A 179 -10.68 0.05 -2.31
C ALA A 179 -11.95 0.31 -1.48
N TYR A 180 -12.66 1.41 -1.76
CA TYR A 180 -13.93 1.70 -1.08
C TYR A 180 -14.95 0.57 -1.25
N GLU A 181 -15.05 -0.02 -2.44
CA GLU A 181 -15.98 -1.11 -2.72
C GLU A 181 -15.57 -2.40 -2.01
N LEU A 182 -14.28 -2.73 -2.00
CA LEU A 182 -13.76 -3.91 -1.30
C LEU A 182 -13.89 -3.79 0.23
N VAL A 183 -13.80 -2.56 0.75
CA VAL A 183 -14.05 -2.28 2.16
C VAL A 183 -15.53 -2.50 2.52
N HIS A 184 -16.46 -2.01 1.71
CA HIS A 184 -17.90 -2.02 2.05
C HIS A 184 -18.68 -3.24 1.54
N ASN A 185 -18.20 -3.95 0.52
CA ASN A 185 -18.85 -5.12 -0.04
C ASN A 185 -17.94 -6.35 -0.02
N LYS A 186 -18.06 -7.14 1.07
CA LYS A 186 -17.23 -8.33 1.31
C LYS A 186 -17.51 -9.49 0.37
N ALA A 187 -18.60 -9.47 -0.40
CA ALA A 187 -18.88 -10.51 -1.38
C ALA A 187 -17.78 -10.59 -2.46
N TYR A 188 -17.17 -9.46 -2.82
CA TYR A 188 -16.05 -9.40 -3.75
C TYR A 188 -14.78 -10.09 -3.26
N LEU A 189 -14.68 -10.36 -1.96
CA LEU A 189 -13.52 -11.00 -1.33
C LEU A 189 -13.76 -12.48 -1.01
N SER A 190 -14.93 -13.04 -1.37
CA SER A 190 -15.33 -14.41 -1.03
C SER A 190 -14.44 -15.51 -1.63
N ALA A 191 -13.75 -15.22 -2.73
CA ALA A 191 -12.82 -16.14 -3.38
C ALA A 191 -11.42 -16.18 -2.71
N TYR A 192 -11.14 -15.28 -1.77
CA TYR A 192 -9.83 -15.15 -1.13
C TYR A 192 -9.82 -15.79 0.26
N SER A 193 -8.62 -16.04 0.80
CA SER A 193 -8.49 -16.55 2.16
C SER A 193 -9.10 -15.56 3.16
N LYS A 194 -9.65 -16.09 4.27
CA LYS A 194 -10.26 -15.26 5.31
C LYS A 194 -9.29 -14.22 5.85
N ASP A 195 -8.03 -14.61 6.09
CA ASP A 195 -6.99 -13.69 6.57
C ASP A 195 -6.76 -12.56 5.56
N TYR A 196 -6.59 -12.87 4.27
CA TYR A 196 -6.39 -11.83 3.26
C TYR A 196 -7.61 -10.90 3.11
N ALA A 197 -8.82 -11.47 3.05
CA ALA A 197 -10.05 -10.69 2.93
C ALA A 197 -10.26 -9.70 4.10
N GLN A 198 -9.78 -10.05 5.29
CA GLN A 198 -9.85 -9.19 6.48
C GLN A 198 -8.96 -7.95 6.42
N LEU A 199 -7.93 -7.92 5.56
CA LEU A 199 -7.11 -6.71 5.35
C LEU A 199 -7.97 -5.52 4.91
N TYR A 200 -9.02 -5.76 4.13
CA TYR A 200 -9.93 -4.74 3.65
C TYR A 200 -10.92 -4.24 4.72
N SER A 201 -10.64 -4.39 6.01
CA SER A 201 -11.54 -3.88 7.06
C SER A 201 -11.52 -2.35 7.13
N MET A 202 -10.35 -1.75 6.95
CA MET A 202 -10.15 -0.32 6.76
C MET A 202 -9.12 -0.07 5.66
N ALA A 203 -9.21 1.08 5.00
CA ALA A 203 -8.26 1.51 3.99
C ALA A 203 -7.92 3.00 4.18
N ALA A 204 -6.70 3.40 3.82
CA ALA A 204 -6.29 4.79 3.71
C ALA A 204 -5.51 5.01 2.41
N ILE A 205 -5.68 6.17 1.80
CA ILE A 205 -5.09 6.50 0.50
C ILE A 205 -3.89 7.43 0.71
N SER A 206 -2.76 7.08 0.09
CA SER A 206 -1.59 7.96 -0.01
C SER A 206 -1.38 8.34 -1.48
N GLN A 207 -1.44 9.64 -1.76
CA GLN A 207 -1.08 10.19 -3.06
C GLN A 207 0.43 10.28 -3.17
N TYR A 208 0.97 9.87 -4.30
CA TYR A 208 2.40 9.89 -4.55
C TYR A 208 2.70 10.58 -5.89
N ASN A 209 3.57 11.59 -5.86
CA ASN A 209 4.09 12.27 -7.04
C ASN A 209 5.60 12.00 -7.15
N PRO A 210 6.06 11.07 -8.00
CA PRO A 210 7.48 10.71 -8.11
C PRO A 210 8.36 11.80 -8.74
N LEU A 211 7.77 12.85 -9.31
CA LEU A 211 8.52 13.96 -9.94
C LEU A 211 8.91 15.06 -8.94
N GLU A 212 8.37 15.01 -7.72
CA GLU A 212 8.76 15.91 -6.64
C GLU A 212 10.09 15.49 -6.01
N GLN A 213 10.74 16.44 -5.34
CA GLN A 213 11.97 16.15 -4.61
C GLN A 213 11.67 15.42 -3.30
N HIS A 214 12.15 14.18 -3.22
CA HIS A 214 11.93 13.30 -2.07
C HIS A 214 13.24 12.87 -1.40
N CYS A 215 13.12 12.41 -0.15
CA CYS A 215 14.20 11.73 0.54
C CYS A 215 14.05 10.22 0.33
N TYR A 216 14.98 9.61 -0.38
CA TYR A 216 14.99 8.17 -0.70
C TYR A 216 15.99 7.40 0.17
N GLN A 217 16.21 7.83 1.42
CA GLN A 217 17.17 7.15 2.28
C GLN A 217 16.76 5.69 2.52
N VAL A 218 17.72 4.79 2.32
CA VAL A 218 17.60 3.36 2.61
C VAL A 218 17.84 3.09 4.09
N SER A 219 17.13 2.13 4.66
CA SER A 219 17.30 1.62 6.02
C SER A 219 17.23 0.09 6.06
N GLY A 220 17.70 -0.50 7.17
CA GLY A 220 17.52 -1.91 7.47
C GLY A 220 16.51 -2.14 8.59
N PRO A 221 16.32 -3.40 9.01
CA PRO A 221 15.45 -3.76 10.13
C PRO A 221 15.75 -2.97 11.40
N ASN A 222 14.69 -2.58 12.10
CA ASN A 222 14.79 -1.93 13.41
C ASN A 222 14.38 -2.90 14.53
N ALA A 223 14.70 -2.53 15.78
CA ALA A 223 14.44 -3.38 16.94
C ALA A 223 12.96 -3.75 17.13
N TYR A 224 12.04 -2.85 16.74
CA TYR A 224 10.60 -3.08 16.85
C TYR A 224 10.16 -4.21 15.91
N TYR A 225 10.52 -4.14 14.63
CA TYR A 225 10.12 -5.15 13.65
C TYR A 225 10.91 -6.46 13.79
N LEU A 226 12.17 -6.41 14.20
CA LEU A 226 12.93 -7.62 14.56
C LEU A 226 12.23 -8.37 15.69
N ARG A 227 11.71 -7.66 16.70
CA ARG A 227 10.93 -8.29 17.78
C ARG A 227 9.60 -8.82 17.25
N LEU A 228 8.88 -8.05 16.43
CA LEU A 228 7.60 -8.44 15.84
C LEU A 228 7.71 -9.76 15.07
N ILE A 229 8.67 -9.86 14.15
CA ILE A 229 8.81 -11.02 13.25
C ILE A 229 9.32 -12.25 14.01
N ASN A 230 10.16 -12.06 15.03
CA ASN A 230 10.68 -13.16 15.84
C ASN A 230 9.74 -13.59 16.98
N THR A 231 8.54 -13.01 17.09
CA THR A 231 7.58 -13.31 18.16
C THR A 231 6.26 -13.84 17.61
N ASN A 232 5.79 -14.99 18.12
CA ASN A 232 4.42 -15.42 17.87
C ASN A 232 3.45 -14.55 18.68
N HIS A 233 2.86 -13.56 18.03
CA HIS A 233 1.96 -12.60 18.65
C HIS A 233 0.49 -13.04 18.71
N GLN A 234 0.11 -14.13 18.05
CA GLN A 234 -1.28 -14.64 18.03
C GLN A 234 -2.34 -13.57 17.74
N GLY A 235 -2.00 -12.56 16.92
CA GLY A 235 -2.88 -11.42 16.59
C GLY A 235 -3.09 -10.39 17.72
N LYS A 236 -2.24 -10.36 18.75
CA LYS A 236 -2.30 -9.41 19.87
C LYS A 236 -1.14 -8.40 19.83
N TRP A 237 -1.37 -7.19 20.33
CA TRP A 237 -0.32 -6.19 20.55
C TRP A 237 0.59 -6.60 21.71
N LEU A 238 1.91 -6.45 21.57
CA LEU A 238 2.91 -6.99 22.50
C LEU A 238 3.97 -5.99 22.95
N MET A 239 4.00 -4.78 22.38
CA MET A 239 5.07 -3.79 22.60
C MET A 239 4.52 -2.47 23.17
N GLY A 240 3.35 -2.53 23.81
CA GLY A 240 2.71 -1.40 24.48
C GLY A 240 1.85 -0.53 23.56
N GLU A 241 1.54 -1.00 22.34
CA GLU A 241 0.78 -0.24 21.35
C GLU A 241 -0.65 0.08 21.81
N ASN A 242 -1.22 -0.78 22.65
CA ASN A 242 -2.55 -0.63 23.25
C ASN A 242 -2.51 -0.12 24.70
N GLU A 243 -1.37 0.33 25.22
CA GLU A 243 -1.31 0.95 26.54
C GLU A 243 -2.15 2.24 26.55
N GLY A 244 -3.23 2.24 27.33
CA GLY A 244 -4.21 3.33 27.38
C GLY A 244 -5.57 3.04 26.73
N GLU A 245 -5.80 1.83 26.19
CA GLU A 245 -7.12 1.36 25.72
C GLU A 245 -7.85 0.48 26.76
N SER A 246 -7.56 0.64 28.05
CA SER A 246 -8.31 0.02 29.16
C SER A 246 -9.62 0.77 29.43
N GLY A 247 -10.46 0.88 28.41
CA GLY A 247 -11.83 1.35 28.52
C GLY A 247 -12.67 0.44 27.66
N ASP A 248 -13.48 -0.41 28.30
CA ASP A 248 -14.46 -1.27 27.65
C ASP A 248 -15.21 -0.47 26.57
N ILE A 249 -15.09 -0.90 25.31
CA ILE A 249 -16.00 -0.45 24.27
C ILE A 249 -17.32 -1.17 24.56
N PRO A 250 -18.40 -0.47 24.95
CA PRO A 250 -19.68 -1.11 25.13
C PRO A 250 -20.12 -1.68 23.78
N ILE A 251 -20.40 -2.98 23.76
CA ILE A 251 -21.13 -3.59 22.66
C ILE A 251 -22.59 -3.25 22.91
N ASP A 252 -23.11 -2.26 22.18
CA ASP A 252 -24.53 -2.10 21.90
C ASP A 252 -24.76 -2.29 20.39
#